data_AF-A0A8J3Y1R3-F1
#
_entry.id   AF-A0A8J3Y1R3-F1
#
_cell.length_a   1.000
_cell.length_b   1.000
_cell.length_c   1.000
_cell.angle_alpha   90.00
_cell.angle_beta   90.00
_cell.angle_gamma   90.00
#
_symmetry.space_group_name_H-M   'P 1'
#
loop_
_entity.id
_entity.type
_entity.pdbx_description
1 polymer ?
#
loop_
_entity_poly.entity_id
_entity_poly.type
_entity_poly.pdbx_seq_one_letter_code
_entity_poly.pdbx_strand_id
1 'polypeptide(L)'
;MNAFGAWESLSLHVVSQRRWDLLVPAEAKAAYKNATNNPVVVNLGDEPQTMRATIWDVDLTAHLPQVRWSGLDALPRLTTLRWSGPDHGLTEAIAARPLIVDLIWNDPPSTIDLSATHLTAVTISGNGLRRLRLPPGLMNLRLTSDPPQVVEAAEDGRWIRLLATSPGHAIPSGLHGVRRLDLQVAGDLSLTGLGAAADLEELTITWTGPHGQLLDAVDLHGLRRLHTLQLTDAYGVEASSLPRPGTPLRRLSIGGIRRSQAKLVKARYKGTPVWVTVWGAKSDTWLAANVSNPLRDWVDDDEQAGTAACKAYAAALRTIDRLPSGDAMGTNARPVLHKLIAELNAIDERYEIIDTLRREQAADAFFDLARRANIPDSEAADWLDEWRDF
;
A
#
# COMPACT_ATOMS: atom_id res chain seq x y z
N MET A 1 4.95 -9.42 -18.97
CA MET A 1 6.36 -9.21 -19.40
C MET A 1 7.04 -8.37 -18.31
N ASN A 2 7.54 -9.02 -17.25
CA ASN A 2 7.88 -8.38 -15.97
C ASN A 2 9.40 -8.26 -15.78
N ALA A 3 10.10 -7.75 -16.79
CA ALA A 3 11.56 -7.63 -16.74
C ALA A 3 12.04 -6.50 -15.82
N PHE A 4 11.22 -5.49 -15.52
CA PHE A 4 11.63 -4.34 -14.69
C PHE A 4 11.73 -4.67 -13.19
N GLY A 5 10.89 -5.58 -12.67
CA GLY A 5 10.94 -5.98 -11.26
C GLY A 5 12.18 -6.83 -10.89
N ALA A 6 12.79 -7.50 -11.86
CA ALA A 6 13.97 -8.33 -11.64
C ALA A 6 15.27 -7.53 -11.42
N TRP A 7 15.36 -6.29 -11.91
CA TRP A 7 16.56 -5.46 -11.76
C TRP A 7 16.59 -4.70 -10.43
N GLU A 8 15.43 -4.20 -9.98
CA GLU A 8 15.33 -3.58 -8.65
C GLU A 8 15.58 -4.60 -7.54
N SER A 9 15.06 -5.83 -7.67
CA SER A 9 15.27 -6.89 -6.69
C SER A 9 16.74 -7.32 -6.58
N LEU A 10 17.50 -7.35 -7.68
CA LEU A 10 18.94 -7.63 -7.65
C LEU A 10 19.73 -6.58 -6.86
N SER A 11 19.42 -5.29 -7.05
CA SER A 11 20.07 -4.23 -6.30
C SER A 11 19.75 -4.29 -4.80
N LEU A 12 18.50 -4.59 -4.45
CA LEU A 12 18.07 -4.82 -3.07
C LEU A 12 18.74 -6.07 -2.46
N HIS A 13 18.87 -7.17 -3.21
CA HIS A 13 19.59 -8.36 -2.76
C HIS A 13 21.06 -8.07 -2.46
N VAL A 14 21.74 -7.27 -3.28
CA VAL A 14 23.14 -6.88 -3.03
C VAL A 14 23.25 -6.03 -1.76
N VAL A 15 22.33 -5.09 -1.54
CA VAL A 15 22.30 -4.26 -0.32
C VAL A 15 22.01 -5.13 0.91
N SER A 16 21.01 -6.01 0.84
CA SER A 16 20.68 -6.94 1.91
C SER A 16 21.81 -7.91 2.23
N GLN A 17 22.49 -8.44 1.21
CA GLN A 17 23.65 -9.32 1.40
C GLN A 17 24.83 -8.58 2.04
N ARG A 18 25.16 -7.37 1.56
CA ARG A 18 26.22 -6.55 2.16
C ARG A 18 25.92 -6.22 3.61
N ARG A 19 24.66 -5.85 3.91
CA ARG A 19 24.21 -5.63 5.29
C ARG A 19 24.37 -6.88 6.12
N TRP A 20 23.92 -8.04 5.62
CA TRP A 20 24.10 -9.32 6.29
C TRP A 20 25.57 -9.53 6.65
N ASP A 21 26.47 -9.35 5.68
CA ASP A 21 27.89 -9.58 5.88
C ASP A 21 28.54 -8.60 6.86
N LEU A 22 28.20 -7.31 6.78
CA LEU A 22 28.89 -6.24 7.51
C LEU A 22 28.25 -5.88 8.87
N LEU A 23 26.92 -5.92 8.97
CA LEU A 23 26.17 -5.34 10.09
C LEU A 23 25.55 -6.38 11.02
N VAL A 24 25.39 -7.63 10.58
CA VAL A 24 24.81 -8.69 11.42
C VAL A 24 25.94 -9.43 12.17
N PRO A 25 25.91 -9.47 13.53
CA PRO A 25 26.89 -10.19 14.34
C PRO A 25 26.95 -11.69 14.03
N ALA A 26 28.12 -12.30 14.24
CA ALA A 26 28.33 -13.73 13.98
C ALA A 26 27.38 -14.64 14.79
N GLU A 27 27.08 -14.27 16.03
CA GLU A 27 26.14 -14.98 16.89
C GLU A 27 24.72 -14.97 16.33
N ALA A 28 24.23 -13.82 15.87
CA ALA A 28 22.92 -13.67 15.24
C ALA A 28 22.85 -14.47 13.93
N LYS A 29 23.92 -14.43 13.12
CA LYS A 29 24.04 -15.27 11.90
C LYS A 29 23.97 -16.76 12.22
N ALA A 30 24.66 -17.20 13.28
CA ALA A 30 24.66 -18.59 13.70
C ALA A 30 23.28 -19.03 14.21
N ALA A 31 22.65 -18.22 15.06
CA ALA A 31 21.29 -18.47 15.56
C ALA A 31 20.27 -18.57 14.41
N TYR A 32 20.33 -17.64 13.45
CA TYR A 32 19.48 -17.67 12.25
C TYR A 32 19.64 -18.97 11.44
N LYS A 33 20.90 -19.39 11.21
CA LYS A 33 21.22 -20.62 10.45
C LYS A 33 20.76 -21.88 11.18
N ASN A 34 20.95 -21.92 12.50
CA ASN A 34 20.64 -23.08 13.33
C ASN A 34 19.14 -23.18 13.69
N ALA A 35 18.35 -22.14 13.44
CA ALA A 35 16.92 -22.13 13.68
C ALA A 35 16.22 -23.24 12.87
N THR A 36 15.56 -24.16 13.59
CA THR A 36 14.72 -25.21 13.01
C THR A 36 13.24 -24.84 13.18
N ASN A 37 12.35 -25.52 12.47
CA ASN A 37 10.91 -25.28 12.53
C ASN A 37 10.25 -25.77 13.85
N ASN A 38 11.05 -25.96 14.90
CA ASN A 38 10.59 -26.45 16.19
C ASN A 38 9.82 -25.36 16.94
N PRO A 39 8.81 -25.75 17.74
CA PRO A 39 8.14 -24.83 18.64
C PRO A 39 9.11 -24.30 19.70
N VAL A 40 9.03 -23.01 19.97
CA VAL A 40 9.75 -22.30 21.02
C VAL A 40 8.77 -21.50 21.85
N VAL A 41 9.09 -21.35 23.13
CA VAL A 41 8.28 -20.56 24.06
C VAL A 41 8.81 -19.14 24.08
N VAL A 42 7.93 -18.18 23.77
CA VAL A 42 8.20 -16.75 23.75
C VAL A 42 7.47 -16.12 24.93
N ASN A 43 8.22 -15.46 25.82
CA ASN A 43 7.66 -14.77 26.98
C ASN A 43 7.93 -13.27 26.88
N LEU A 44 6.89 -12.51 26.53
CA LEU A 44 6.92 -11.06 26.39
C LEU A 44 6.38 -10.32 27.62
N GLY A 45 6.18 -11.00 28.75
CA GLY A 45 5.65 -10.41 29.99
C GLY A 45 4.20 -10.77 30.30
N ASP A 46 3.51 -11.42 29.36
CA ASP A 46 2.17 -12.01 29.53
C ASP A 46 2.25 -13.56 29.60
N GLU A 47 1.12 -14.24 29.39
CA GLU A 47 1.08 -15.67 29.16
C GLU A 47 2.08 -16.09 28.05
N PRO A 48 3.01 -17.02 28.34
CA PRO A 48 3.98 -17.47 27.35
C PRO A 48 3.30 -18.08 26.13
N GLN A 49 3.72 -17.64 24.95
CA GLN A 49 3.17 -18.11 23.69
C GLN A 49 4.10 -19.13 23.05
N THR A 50 3.52 -20.13 22.39
CA THR A 50 4.29 -21.10 21.60
C THR A 50 4.32 -20.65 20.14
N MET A 51 5.51 -20.40 19.62
CA MET A 51 5.73 -19.95 18.25
C MET A 51 6.75 -20.85 17.53
N ARG A 52 6.88 -20.71 16.20
CA ARG A 52 7.96 -21.38 15.46
C ARG A 52 9.22 -20.53 15.52
N ALA A 53 10.39 -21.12 15.78
CA ALA A 53 11.66 -20.37 15.80
C ALA A 53 12.03 -19.76 14.44
N THR A 54 11.41 -20.23 13.36
CA THR A 54 11.58 -19.76 11.97
C THR A 54 10.58 -18.67 11.58
N ILE A 55 9.70 -18.24 12.49
CA ILE A 55 8.80 -17.12 12.21
C ILE A 55 9.62 -15.86 11.89
N TRP A 56 9.18 -15.12 10.88
CA TRP A 56 9.87 -13.93 10.38
C TRP A 56 9.13 -12.64 10.70
N ASP A 57 7.90 -12.74 11.18
CA ASP A 57 6.99 -11.64 11.46
C ASP A 57 6.16 -11.95 12.71
N VAL A 58 6.05 -10.97 13.59
CA VAL A 58 5.26 -11.06 14.82
C VAL A 58 4.43 -9.79 14.98
N ASP A 59 3.16 -10.00 15.29
CA ASP A 59 2.21 -8.94 15.59
C ASP A 59 1.95 -8.84 17.10
N LEU A 60 2.30 -7.69 17.68
CA LEU A 60 2.15 -7.37 19.10
C LEU A 60 1.16 -6.21 19.33
N THR A 61 0.19 -6.03 18.44
CA THR A 61 -0.79 -4.93 18.50
C THR A 61 -1.75 -5.00 19.69
N ALA A 62 -1.88 -6.15 20.36
CA ALA A 62 -2.58 -6.27 21.64
C ALA A 62 -1.63 -5.90 22.80
N HIS A 63 -1.74 -4.67 23.30
CA HIS A 63 -0.73 -4.08 24.20
C HIS A 63 -0.53 -4.87 25.49
N LEU A 64 0.74 -5.09 25.83
CA LEU A 64 1.18 -5.37 27.18
C LEU A 64 1.67 -4.07 27.83
N PRO A 65 1.20 -3.70 29.04
CA PRO A 65 1.66 -2.49 29.72
C PRO A 65 3.15 -2.53 30.08
N GLN A 66 3.75 -3.72 30.13
CA GLN A 66 5.19 -3.94 30.21
C GLN A 66 5.56 -5.08 29.26
N VAL A 67 6.59 -4.85 28.44
CA VAL A 67 7.05 -5.84 27.46
C VAL A 67 8.42 -6.37 27.86
N ARG A 68 8.54 -7.69 27.94
CA ARG A 68 9.82 -8.39 28.12
C ARG A 68 10.43 -8.69 26.75
N TRP A 69 11.10 -7.70 26.18
CA TRP A 69 11.67 -7.79 24.83
C TRP A 69 12.71 -8.92 24.63
N SER A 70 13.38 -9.38 25.69
CA SER A 70 14.27 -10.55 25.63
C SER A 70 13.55 -11.84 25.21
N GLY A 71 12.22 -11.91 25.31
CA GLY A 71 11.45 -13.04 24.77
C GLY A 71 11.62 -13.21 23.26
N LEU A 72 11.90 -12.12 22.52
CA LEU A 72 12.14 -12.18 21.08
C LEU A 72 13.44 -12.91 20.72
N ASP A 73 14.35 -13.11 21.67
CA ASP A 73 15.62 -13.82 21.42
C ASP A 73 15.40 -15.31 21.10
N ALA A 74 14.22 -15.85 21.44
CA ALA A 74 13.79 -17.18 21.03
C ALA A 74 13.44 -17.27 19.53
N LEU A 75 13.33 -16.13 18.83
CA LEU A 75 12.92 -16.02 17.43
C LEU A 75 14.09 -15.51 16.55
N PRO A 76 15.11 -16.33 16.30
CA PRO A 76 16.34 -15.92 15.61
C PRO A 76 16.15 -15.58 14.12
N ARG A 77 14.95 -15.79 13.55
CA ARG A 77 14.60 -15.41 12.17
C ARG A 77 13.63 -14.23 12.08
N LEU A 78 13.28 -13.61 13.21
CA LEU A 78 12.40 -12.46 13.24
C LEU A 78 13.02 -11.26 12.51
N THR A 79 12.36 -10.79 11.46
CA THR A 79 12.79 -9.63 10.66
C THR A 79 11.80 -8.48 10.66
N THR A 80 10.52 -8.78 10.88
CA THR A 80 9.42 -7.82 10.88
C THR A 80 8.74 -7.82 12.24
N LEU A 81 8.47 -6.63 12.77
CA LEU A 81 7.73 -6.45 14.02
C LEU A 81 6.56 -5.50 13.79
N ARG A 82 5.35 -5.89 14.20
CA ARG A 82 4.20 -4.99 14.29
C ARG A 82 3.91 -4.64 15.74
N TRP A 83 3.72 -3.34 15.98
CA TRP A 83 3.45 -2.81 17.30
C TRP A 83 2.38 -1.72 17.22
N SER A 84 1.57 -1.60 18.27
CA SER A 84 0.63 -0.50 18.42
C SER A 84 0.97 0.27 19.71
N GLY A 85 0.75 1.58 19.71
CA GLY A 85 0.74 2.41 20.92
C GLY A 85 2.12 2.96 21.32
N PRO A 86 2.33 3.29 22.60
CA PRO A 86 3.56 3.95 23.05
C PRO A 86 4.80 3.04 22.94
N ASP A 87 6.00 3.63 22.97
CA ASP A 87 7.27 2.92 22.75
C ASP A 87 7.48 1.73 23.71
N HIS A 88 7.23 1.87 25.02
CA HIS A 88 7.45 0.80 26.00
C HIS A 88 8.81 0.06 25.85
N GLY A 89 9.87 0.77 25.44
CA GLY A 89 11.20 0.20 25.22
C GLY A 89 11.40 -0.48 23.85
N LEU A 90 10.42 -0.40 22.95
CA LEU A 90 10.47 -0.93 21.59
C LEU A 90 11.71 -0.46 20.84
N THR A 91 12.00 0.83 20.88
CA THR A 91 13.13 1.43 20.15
C THR A 91 14.46 0.80 20.58
N GLU A 92 14.68 0.65 21.90
CA GLU A 92 15.87 0.00 22.45
C GLU A 92 15.90 -1.50 22.08
N ALA A 93 14.75 -2.17 22.14
CA ALA A 93 14.63 -3.57 21.81
C ALA A 93 14.98 -3.88 20.34
N ILE A 94 14.57 -3.00 19.42
CA ILE A 94 14.91 -3.11 18.00
C ILE A 94 16.38 -2.77 17.78
N ALA A 95 16.89 -1.72 18.41
CA ALA A 95 18.31 -1.35 18.32
C ALA A 95 19.25 -2.50 18.76
N ALA A 96 18.86 -3.28 19.76
CA ALA A 96 19.62 -4.45 20.21
C ALA A 96 19.55 -5.67 19.25
N ARG A 97 18.66 -5.66 18.24
CA ARG A 97 18.34 -6.83 17.41
C ARG A 97 18.51 -6.52 15.91
N PRO A 98 19.73 -6.65 15.35
CA PRO A 98 20.06 -6.23 13.99
C PRO A 98 19.35 -7.02 12.87
N LEU A 99 18.72 -8.15 13.21
CA LEU A 99 17.89 -8.92 12.29
C LEU A 99 16.48 -8.33 12.14
N ILE A 100 15.98 -7.55 13.10
CA ILE A 100 14.73 -6.81 12.94
C ILE A 100 15.01 -5.59 12.06
N VAL A 101 14.47 -5.63 10.84
CA VAL A 101 14.79 -4.68 9.76
C VAL A 101 13.56 -3.91 9.27
N ASP A 102 12.37 -4.38 9.64
CA ASP A 102 11.09 -3.81 9.25
C ASP A 102 10.21 -3.61 10.50
N LEU A 103 9.65 -2.41 10.61
CA LEU A 103 8.79 -2.01 11.72
C LEU A 103 7.48 -1.44 11.17
N ILE A 104 6.37 -2.01 11.61
CA ILE A 104 5.03 -1.44 11.41
C ILE A 104 4.56 -0.94 12.78
N TRP A 105 4.45 0.38 12.91
CA TRP A 105 4.08 1.03 14.18
C TRP A 105 2.79 1.83 14.01
N ASN A 106 1.73 1.36 14.66
CA ASN A 106 0.45 2.04 14.73
C ASN A 106 0.35 2.90 15.99
N ASP A 107 -0.21 4.10 15.87
CA ASP A 107 -0.41 5.04 16.98
C ASP A 107 0.85 5.31 17.85
N PRO A 108 1.98 5.68 17.23
CA PRO A 108 3.21 5.94 17.97
C PRO A 108 3.13 7.21 18.83
N PRO A 109 4.08 7.40 19.77
CA PRO A 109 4.21 8.67 20.47
C PRO A 109 4.52 9.82 19.51
N SER A 110 4.23 11.06 19.95
CA SER A 110 4.42 12.27 19.12
C SER A 110 5.87 12.54 18.66
N THR A 111 6.86 11.90 19.28
CA THR A 111 8.27 11.97 18.91
C THR A 111 8.88 10.58 18.97
N ILE A 112 9.57 10.17 17.91
CA ILE A 112 10.24 8.87 17.80
C ILE A 112 11.68 9.10 17.37
N ASP A 113 12.63 8.40 18.02
CA ASP A 113 14.03 8.33 17.58
C ASP A 113 14.43 6.90 17.23
N LEU A 114 14.47 6.58 15.94
CA LEU A 114 14.91 5.29 15.42
C LEU A 114 16.37 5.32 14.94
N SER A 115 17.14 6.38 15.22
CA SER A 115 18.48 6.59 14.64
C SER A 115 19.49 5.50 15.02
N ALA A 116 19.34 4.91 16.21
CA ALA A 116 20.19 3.84 16.71
C ALA A 116 19.78 2.45 16.21
N THR A 117 18.67 2.34 15.47
CA THR A 117 18.15 1.06 14.97
C THR A 117 18.81 0.63 13.67
N HIS A 118 18.56 -0.62 13.28
CA HIS A 118 18.97 -1.17 12.00
C HIS A 118 17.81 -1.22 11.00
N LEU A 119 16.76 -0.44 11.16
CA LEU A 119 15.60 -0.55 10.28
C LEU A 119 15.94 -0.08 8.86
N THR A 120 15.48 -0.85 7.87
CA THR A 120 15.52 -0.49 6.44
C THR A 120 14.13 -0.16 5.90
N ALA A 121 13.08 -0.59 6.60
CA ALA A 121 11.70 -0.27 6.30
C ALA A 121 10.97 0.16 7.58
N VAL A 122 10.19 1.23 7.48
CA VAL A 122 9.34 1.72 8.55
C VAL A 122 7.98 2.08 7.96
N THR A 123 6.92 1.54 8.53
CA THR A 123 5.54 1.95 8.29
C THR A 123 4.97 2.57 9.55
N ILE A 124 4.53 3.82 9.46
CA ILE A 124 3.85 4.52 10.54
C ILE A 124 2.39 4.77 10.15
N SER A 125 1.49 4.43 11.04
CA SER A 125 0.08 4.82 11.00
C SER A 125 -0.32 5.49 12.31
N GLY A 126 -1.37 6.31 12.28
CA GLY A 126 -1.87 7.04 13.44
C GLY A 126 -1.61 8.54 13.37
N ASN A 127 -2.33 9.30 14.20
CA ASN A 127 -2.32 10.75 14.18
C ASN A 127 -1.45 11.34 15.30
N GLY A 128 -0.90 12.54 15.06
CA GLY A 128 -0.21 13.30 16.11
C GLY A 128 1.31 13.08 16.19
N LEU A 129 1.91 12.30 15.29
CA LEU A 129 3.36 12.26 15.12
C LEU A 129 3.88 13.64 14.65
N ARG A 130 4.83 14.22 15.39
CA ARG A 130 5.40 15.54 15.08
C ARG A 130 6.84 15.45 14.58
N ARG A 131 7.65 14.60 15.23
CA ARG A 131 9.07 14.42 14.90
C ARG A 131 9.43 12.95 14.77
N LEU A 132 10.12 12.63 13.68
CA LEU A 132 10.60 11.28 13.39
C LEU A 132 12.07 11.33 13.02
N ARG A 133 12.94 10.71 13.81
CA ARG A 133 14.35 10.56 13.46
C ARG A 133 14.60 9.15 12.95
N LEU A 134 15.14 9.04 11.73
CA LEU A 134 15.26 7.79 11.01
C LEU A 134 16.68 7.20 11.14
N PRO A 135 16.83 5.87 11.03
CA PRO A 135 18.15 5.26 10.91
C PRO A 135 18.79 5.67 9.57
N PRO A 136 20.13 5.82 9.53
CA PRO A 136 20.84 6.29 8.34
C PRO A 136 20.71 5.34 7.13
N GLY A 137 20.40 4.07 7.37
CA GLY A 137 20.22 3.04 6.33
C GLY A 137 18.78 2.83 5.87
N LEU A 138 17.83 3.70 6.25
CA LEU A 138 16.43 3.52 5.86
C LEU A 138 16.27 3.64 4.34
N MET A 139 15.55 2.69 3.74
CA MET A 139 15.29 2.65 2.30
C MET A 139 13.80 2.83 1.98
N ASN A 140 12.91 2.39 2.87
CA ASN A 140 11.47 2.49 2.66
C ASN A 140 10.82 3.18 3.87
N LEU A 141 10.09 4.26 3.61
CA LEU A 141 9.26 4.93 4.60
C LEU A 141 7.83 4.95 4.08
N ARG A 142 6.90 4.44 4.87
CA ARG A 142 5.47 4.51 4.61
C ARG A 142 4.79 5.33 5.72
N LEU A 143 4.07 6.37 5.32
CA LEU A 143 3.26 7.22 6.18
C LEU A 143 1.80 7.11 5.73
N THR A 144 0.98 6.37 6.45
CA THR A 144 -0.42 6.11 6.06
C THR A 144 -1.44 7.05 6.71
N SER A 145 -0.96 8.03 7.46
CA SER A 145 -1.75 9.05 8.16
C SER A 145 -1.09 10.41 7.99
N ASP A 146 -1.53 11.44 8.73
CA ASP A 146 -0.96 12.77 8.63
C ASP A 146 0.57 12.74 8.79
N PRO A 147 1.31 13.32 7.82
CA PRO A 147 2.76 13.23 7.86
C PRO A 147 3.33 14.06 9.02
N PRO A 148 4.48 13.66 9.59
CA PRO A 148 5.14 14.44 10.63
C PRO A 148 5.61 15.79 10.09
N GLN A 149 5.71 16.77 10.98
CA GLN A 149 6.24 18.10 10.64
C GLN A 149 7.72 18.05 10.28
N VAL A 150 8.49 17.27 11.05
CA VAL A 150 9.94 17.16 10.92
C VAL A 150 10.36 15.71 10.85
N VAL A 151 11.14 15.38 9.82
CA VAL A 151 11.84 14.11 9.68
C VAL A 151 13.33 14.38 9.66
N GLU A 152 14.09 13.71 10.51
CA GLU A 152 15.54 13.73 10.46
C GLU A 152 16.02 12.47 9.72
N ALA A 153 16.41 12.65 8.46
CA ALA A 153 16.88 11.57 7.59
C ALA A 153 18.30 11.86 7.06
N ALA A 154 19.05 10.81 6.77
CA ALA A 154 20.34 10.95 6.10
C ALA A 154 20.15 11.51 4.68
N GLU A 155 21.00 12.48 4.30
CA GLU A 155 20.95 13.15 2.99
C GLU A 155 19.53 13.62 2.61
N ASP A 156 18.79 14.17 3.57
CA ASP A 156 17.40 14.64 3.39
C ASP A 156 16.47 13.60 2.74
N GLY A 157 16.70 12.31 3.03
CA GLY A 157 15.88 11.22 2.52
C GLY A 157 16.19 10.78 1.10
N ARG A 158 17.35 11.16 0.54
CA ARG A 158 17.77 10.81 -0.83
C ARG A 158 17.60 9.35 -1.22
N TRP A 159 17.85 8.45 -0.28
CA TRP A 159 17.83 7.00 -0.49
C TRP A 159 16.49 6.35 -0.13
N ILE A 160 15.53 7.15 0.33
CA ILE A 160 14.22 6.69 0.77
C ILE A 160 13.25 6.69 -0.41
N ARG A 161 12.59 5.55 -0.61
CA ARG A 161 11.32 5.46 -1.32
C ARG A 161 10.22 5.81 -0.33
N LEU A 162 9.56 6.95 -0.55
CA LEU A 162 8.49 7.45 0.30
C LEU A 162 7.14 6.98 -0.25
N LEU A 163 6.34 6.32 0.57
CA LEU A 163 4.91 6.13 0.32
C LEU A 163 4.12 6.98 1.31
N ALA A 164 3.23 7.82 0.81
CA ALA A 164 2.40 8.68 1.64
C ALA A 164 0.93 8.63 1.20
N THR A 165 0.01 8.61 2.16
CA THR A 165 -1.43 8.81 1.91
C THR A 165 -1.76 10.29 2.06
N SER A 166 -2.44 10.87 1.06
CA SER A 166 -2.77 12.30 1.01
C SER A 166 -4.21 12.56 1.47
N PRO A 167 -4.40 13.56 2.34
CA PRO A 167 -5.09 14.75 1.85
C PRO A 167 -4.26 16.01 2.14
N GLY A 168 -3.64 16.59 1.10
CA GLY A 168 -3.30 18.01 1.04
C GLY A 168 -1.99 18.50 1.67
N HIS A 169 -1.06 17.63 2.07
CA HIS A 169 0.17 18.05 2.76
C HIS A 169 1.44 18.05 1.90
N ALA A 170 2.32 19.01 2.18
CA ALA A 170 3.66 19.08 1.62
C ALA A 170 4.55 17.93 2.11
N ILE A 171 5.62 17.65 1.37
CA ILE A 171 6.65 16.70 1.81
C ILE A 171 7.24 17.18 3.15
N PRO A 172 7.35 16.32 4.17
CA PRO A 172 7.94 16.67 5.46
C PRO A 172 9.30 17.33 5.32
N SER A 173 9.59 18.27 6.22
CA SER A 173 10.94 18.82 6.31
C SER A 173 11.95 17.71 6.59
N GLY A 174 13.10 17.76 5.91
CA GLY A 174 14.14 16.72 5.94
C GLY A 174 13.88 15.49 5.06
N LEU A 175 12.84 15.51 4.22
CA LEU A 175 12.61 14.55 3.13
C LEU A 175 12.66 15.18 1.73
N HIS A 176 13.24 16.38 1.59
CA HIS A 176 13.28 17.09 0.30
C HIS A 176 14.22 16.46 -0.74
N GLY A 177 15.16 15.61 -0.30
CA GLY A 177 16.07 14.87 -1.17
C GLY A 177 15.45 13.60 -1.78
N VAL A 178 14.24 13.21 -1.38
CA VAL A 178 13.55 12.01 -1.87
C VAL A 178 13.45 12.00 -3.40
N ARG A 179 13.84 10.87 -3.99
CA ARG A 179 13.85 10.66 -5.45
C ARG A 179 12.66 9.87 -5.97
N ARG A 180 12.02 9.08 -5.10
CA ARG A 180 10.85 8.26 -5.44
C ARG A 180 9.74 8.47 -4.44
N LEU A 181 8.59 8.89 -4.96
CA LEU A 181 7.40 9.16 -4.18
C LEU A 181 6.20 8.40 -4.74
N ASP A 182 5.56 7.62 -3.89
CA ASP A 182 4.25 7.03 -4.15
C ASP A 182 3.20 7.74 -3.31
N LEU A 183 2.19 8.30 -3.97
CA LEU A 183 1.05 8.94 -3.32
C LEU A 183 -0.18 8.07 -3.49
N GLN A 184 -0.82 7.71 -2.38
CA GLN A 184 -2.19 7.23 -2.36
C GLN A 184 -3.09 8.43 -2.05
N VAL A 185 -4.05 8.71 -2.93
CA VAL A 185 -4.83 9.96 -2.88
C VAL A 185 -6.31 9.65 -2.83
N ALA A 186 -7.00 10.21 -1.83
CA ALA A 186 -8.44 10.29 -1.81
C ALA A 186 -8.88 11.67 -2.30
N GLY A 187 -9.57 11.73 -3.45
CA GLY A 187 -10.05 12.99 -4.03
C GLY A 187 -8.99 13.77 -4.83
N ASP A 188 -9.18 15.10 -4.87
CA ASP A 188 -8.41 15.99 -5.75
C ASP A 188 -6.98 16.24 -5.23
N LEU A 189 -6.03 16.40 -6.16
CA LEU A 189 -4.63 16.62 -5.85
C LEU A 189 -4.08 17.86 -6.55
N SER A 190 -3.49 18.75 -5.76
CA SER A 190 -2.57 19.78 -6.25
C SER A 190 -1.14 19.28 -6.15
N LEU A 191 -0.38 19.38 -7.25
CA LEU A 191 1.04 19.04 -7.25
C LEU A 191 1.93 20.21 -6.79
N THR A 192 1.36 21.38 -6.54
CA THR A 192 2.12 22.54 -6.04
C THR A 192 2.77 22.27 -4.67
N GLY A 193 2.10 21.48 -3.82
CA GLY A 193 2.61 21.06 -2.51
C GLY A 193 3.88 20.20 -2.58
N LEU A 194 4.22 19.67 -3.76
CA LEU A 194 5.46 18.92 -3.99
C LEU A 194 6.62 19.80 -4.44
N GLY A 195 6.45 21.11 -4.56
CA GLY A 195 7.47 22.03 -5.09
C GLY A 195 8.81 22.00 -4.35
N ALA A 196 8.83 21.58 -3.08
CA ALA A 196 10.05 21.43 -2.30
C ALA A 196 10.86 20.17 -2.66
N ALA A 197 10.27 19.18 -3.33
CA ALA A 197 10.93 17.94 -3.73
C ALA A 197 11.66 18.10 -5.06
N ALA A 198 12.62 19.03 -5.11
CA ALA A 198 13.33 19.36 -6.36
C ALA A 198 14.15 18.19 -6.94
N ASP A 199 14.53 17.24 -6.07
CA ASP A 199 15.28 16.05 -6.44
C ASP A 199 14.40 14.86 -6.85
N LEU A 200 13.07 15.01 -6.85
CA LEU A 200 12.14 13.94 -7.21
C LEU A 200 12.34 13.51 -8.67
N GLU A 201 12.63 12.23 -8.87
CA GLU A 201 12.91 11.61 -10.17
C GLU A 201 11.70 10.80 -10.67
N GLU A 202 10.98 10.13 -9.74
CA GLU A 202 9.85 9.27 -10.02
C GLU A 202 8.66 9.56 -9.08
N LEU A 203 7.48 9.76 -9.67
CA LEU A 203 6.23 10.00 -8.96
C LEU A 203 5.18 8.99 -9.41
N THR A 204 4.65 8.21 -8.47
CA THR A 204 3.47 7.37 -8.65
C THR A 204 2.30 8.01 -7.92
N ILE A 205 1.15 8.12 -8.57
CA ILE A 205 -0.09 8.59 -7.96
C ILE A 205 -1.16 7.54 -8.19
N THR A 206 -1.72 7.04 -7.11
CA THR A 206 -2.82 6.07 -7.14
C THR A 206 -4.02 6.68 -6.44
N TRP A 207 -5.12 6.87 -7.16
CA TRP A 207 -6.35 7.34 -6.55
C TRP A 207 -7.10 6.19 -5.87
N THR A 208 -7.37 6.36 -4.58
CA THR A 208 -8.22 5.48 -3.78
C THR A 208 -9.54 6.22 -3.62
N GLY A 209 -10.62 5.72 -4.25
CA GLY A 209 -11.85 6.47 -4.53
C GLY A 209 -12.37 7.41 -3.42
N PRO A 210 -13.02 8.54 -3.77
CA PRO A 210 -13.46 8.93 -5.11
C PRO A 210 -12.29 9.40 -6.02
N HIS A 211 -12.46 9.14 -7.32
CA HIS A 211 -11.47 9.43 -8.37
C HIS A 211 -11.37 10.93 -8.63
N GLY A 212 -10.55 11.61 -7.85
CA GLY A 212 -10.33 13.05 -7.98
C GLY A 212 -9.47 13.43 -9.18
N GLN A 213 -9.29 14.73 -9.33
CA GLN A 213 -8.59 15.35 -10.45
C GLN A 213 -7.20 15.84 -10.03
N LEU A 214 -6.33 16.05 -11.01
CA LEU A 214 -5.17 16.93 -10.84
C LEU A 214 -5.65 18.37 -11.03
N LEU A 215 -5.60 19.17 -9.96
CA LEU A 215 -6.15 20.53 -9.92
C LEU A 215 -5.33 21.52 -10.76
N ASP A 216 -4.01 21.37 -10.74
CA ASP A 216 -3.11 22.33 -11.38
C ASP A 216 -2.49 21.74 -12.64
N ALA A 217 -2.58 22.49 -13.74
CA ALA A 217 -1.84 22.21 -14.96
C ALA A 217 -0.34 22.38 -14.66
N VAL A 218 0.32 21.25 -14.42
CA VAL A 218 1.62 21.24 -13.77
C VAL A 218 2.64 22.08 -14.53
N ASP A 219 3.01 23.23 -13.96
CA ASP A 219 4.33 23.79 -14.17
C ASP A 219 5.25 23.06 -13.18
N LEU A 220 5.91 22.00 -13.67
CA LEU A 220 6.88 21.18 -12.91
C LEU A 220 8.14 21.99 -12.53
N HIS A 221 8.08 23.33 -12.46
CA HIS A 221 9.23 24.19 -12.19
C HIS A 221 9.96 23.82 -10.88
N GLY A 222 9.22 23.33 -9.89
CA GLY A 222 9.79 22.75 -8.66
C GLY A 222 10.40 21.36 -8.88
N LEU A 223 9.74 20.49 -9.65
CA LEU A 223 10.11 19.09 -9.89
C LEU A 223 11.09 18.94 -11.06
N ARG A 224 12.28 19.54 -10.91
CA ARG A 224 13.28 19.71 -11.97
C ARG A 224 13.94 18.43 -12.45
N ARG A 225 13.81 17.33 -11.70
CA ARG A 225 14.39 16.03 -12.04
C ARG A 225 13.34 14.98 -12.41
N LEU A 226 12.05 15.32 -12.37
CA LEU A 226 10.99 14.35 -12.54
C LEU A 226 10.96 13.84 -13.98
N HIS A 227 11.47 12.63 -14.19
CA HIS A 227 11.53 11.99 -15.49
C HIS A 227 10.48 10.89 -15.66
N THR A 228 9.93 10.35 -14.56
CA THR A 228 8.89 9.31 -14.59
C THR A 228 7.65 9.76 -13.81
N LEU A 229 6.50 9.74 -14.48
CA LEU A 229 5.19 9.92 -13.86
C LEU A 229 4.31 8.71 -14.15
N GLN A 230 3.78 8.08 -13.11
CA GLN A 230 2.81 7.01 -13.21
C GLN A 230 1.52 7.40 -12.49
N LEU A 231 0.39 7.24 -13.18
CA LEU A 231 -0.94 7.51 -12.68
C LEU A 231 -1.77 6.23 -12.74
N THR A 232 -2.44 5.87 -11.64
CA THR A 232 -3.32 4.71 -11.53
C THR A 232 -4.66 5.16 -11.01
N ASP A 233 -5.75 4.67 -11.62
CA ASP A 233 -7.12 5.11 -11.32
C ASP A 233 -7.35 6.62 -11.57
N ALA A 234 -6.69 7.13 -12.60
CA ALA A 234 -6.70 8.51 -13.05
C ALA A 234 -7.98 8.93 -13.81
N TYR A 235 -9.16 8.44 -13.42
CA TYR A 235 -10.41 8.69 -14.16
C TYR A 235 -10.88 10.16 -14.09
N GLY A 236 -10.44 10.91 -13.08
CA GLY A 236 -10.67 12.36 -12.96
C GLY A 236 -9.63 13.22 -13.70
N VAL A 237 -8.55 12.64 -14.23
CA VAL A 237 -7.46 13.40 -14.83
C VAL A 237 -7.80 13.87 -16.24
N GLU A 238 -7.59 15.16 -16.50
CA GLU A 238 -7.70 15.76 -17.83
C GLU A 238 -6.33 15.81 -18.53
N ALA A 239 -6.31 15.68 -19.86
CA ALA A 239 -5.06 15.79 -20.61
C ALA A 239 -4.38 17.16 -20.47
N SER A 240 -5.15 18.20 -20.16
CA SER A 240 -4.67 19.56 -19.93
C SER A 240 -3.98 19.74 -18.57
N SER A 241 -4.33 18.95 -17.55
CA SER A 241 -3.72 19.05 -16.22
C SER A 241 -2.35 18.36 -16.17
N LEU A 242 -2.04 17.49 -17.13
CA LEU A 242 -0.73 16.82 -17.23
C LEU A 242 0.41 17.78 -17.60
N PRO A 243 1.65 17.49 -17.14
CA PRO A 243 2.84 18.30 -17.43
C PRO A 243 3.00 18.63 -18.92
N ARG A 244 3.40 19.86 -19.25
CA ARG A 244 3.63 20.22 -20.65
C ARG A 244 4.83 19.45 -21.23
N PRO A 245 4.83 19.14 -22.54
CA PRO A 245 6.04 18.72 -23.22
C PRO A 245 7.16 19.76 -23.06
N GLY A 246 8.43 19.33 -23.02
CA GLY A 246 9.58 20.20 -22.76
C GLY A 246 10.04 20.22 -21.29
N THR A 247 9.29 19.56 -20.40
CA THR A 247 9.72 19.23 -19.04
C THR A 247 10.80 18.12 -19.03
N PRO A 248 11.44 17.86 -17.87
CA PRO A 248 12.35 16.71 -17.70
C PRO A 248 11.68 15.34 -17.90
N LEU A 249 10.35 15.29 -17.98
CA LEU A 249 9.57 14.07 -18.17
C LEU A 249 10.08 13.27 -19.38
N ARG A 250 10.23 11.96 -19.19
CA ARG A 250 10.63 10.98 -20.22
C ARG A 250 9.67 9.80 -20.30
N ARG A 251 9.00 9.44 -19.20
CA ARG A 251 8.02 8.37 -19.14
C ARG A 251 6.74 8.85 -18.48
N LEU A 252 5.63 8.64 -19.16
CA LEU A 252 4.28 8.87 -18.66
C LEU A 252 3.47 7.59 -18.82
N SER A 253 3.07 7.01 -17.69
CA SER A 253 2.28 5.79 -17.64
C SER A 253 0.93 6.11 -16.99
N ILE A 254 -0.18 5.80 -17.65
CA ILE A 254 -1.53 6.08 -17.14
C ILE A 254 -2.40 4.83 -17.25
N GLY A 255 -2.75 4.27 -16.09
CA GLY A 255 -3.76 3.21 -15.95
C GLY A 255 -5.09 3.80 -15.45
N GLY A 256 -6.19 3.40 -16.07
CA GLY A 256 -7.53 3.81 -15.64
C GLY A 256 -7.81 5.29 -15.92
N ILE A 257 -8.09 5.64 -17.17
CA ILE A 257 -8.41 7.02 -17.59
C ILE A 257 -9.69 7.02 -18.46
N ARG A 258 -10.40 8.15 -18.53
CA ARG A 258 -11.48 8.34 -19.50
C ARG A 258 -10.98 8.19 -20.93
N ARG A 259 -11.72 7.45 -21.76
CA ARG A 259 -11.38 7.19 -23.17
C ARG A 259 -11.34 8.47 -24.01
N SER A 260 -12.17 9.45 -23.68
CA SER A 260 -12.15 10.80 -24.26
C SER A 260 -10.80 11.49 -24.00
N GLN A 261 -10.27 11.38 -22.78
CA GLN A 261 -8.98 11.95 -22.39
C GLN A 261 -7.77 11.17 -22.91
N ALA A 262 -7.84 9.83 -22.97
CA ALA A 262 -6.74 9.01 -23.48
C ALA A 262 -6.25 9.43 -24.88
N LYS A 263 -7.18 9.82 -25.76
CA LYS A 263 -6.86 10.32 -27.10
C LYS A 263 -6.13 11.66 -27.05
N LEU A 264 -6.58 12.58 -26.20
CA LEU A 264 -5.99 13.90 -26.01
C LEU A 264 -4.58 13.81 -25.41
N VAL A 265 -4.35 12.93 -24.45
CA VAL A 265 -3.02 12.67 -23.87
C VAL A 265 -2.06 12.19 -24.95
N LYS A 266 -2.43 11.16 -25.73
CA LYS A 266 -1.57 10.65 -26.81
C LYS A 266 -1.26 11.72 -27.85
N ALA A 267 -2.23 12.55 -28.21
CA ALA A 267 -2.02 13.66 -29.15
C ALA A 267 -1.06 14.72 -28.58
N ARG A 268 -1.19 15.07 -27.29
CA ARG A 268 -0.39 16.10 -26.61
C ARG A 268 1.11 15.80 -26.61
N TYR A 269 1.51 14.54 -26.45
CA TYR A 269 2.92 14.14 -26.38
C TYR A 269 3.46 13.56 -27.70
N LYS A 270 2.65 13.51 -28.76
CA LYS A 270 3.07 12.99 -30.06
C LYS A 270 4.24 13.81 -30.61
N GLY A 271 5.33 13.14 -31.00
CA GLY A 271 6.53 13.79 -31.53
C GLY A 271 7.44 14.42 -30.48
N THR A 272 7.15 14.21 -29.19
CA THR A 272 8.00 14.66 -28.07
C THR A 272 8.86 13.50 -27.58
N PRO A 273 9.92 13.73 -26.77
CA PRO A 273 10.75 12.66 -26.23
C PRO A 273 10.08 11.86 -25.09
N VAL A 274 8.80 12.12 -24.78
CA VAL A 274 8.06 11.44 -23.71
C VAL A 274 7.48 10.13 -24.24
N TRP A 275 7.85 9.01 -23.62
CA TRP A 275 7.22 7.72 -23.84
C TRP A 275 5.90 7.64 -23.08
N VAL A 276 4.78 7.60 -23.80
CA VAL A 276 3.43 7.55 -23.23
C VAL A 276 2.85 6.15 -23.34
N THR A 277 2.41 5.58 -22.22
CA THR A 277 1.66 4.33 -22.17
C THR A 277 0.33 4.56 -21.46
N VAL A 278 -0.76 4.12 -22.09
CA VAL A 278 -2.12 4.26 -21.56
C VAL A 278 -2.83 2.91 -21.64
N TRP A 279 -3.42 2.46 -20.54
CA TRP A 279 -4.20 1.22 -20.44
C TRP A 279 -5.45 1.40 -19.57
N GLY A 280 -6.39 0.45 -19.64
CA GLY A 280 -7.64 0.47 -18.86
C GLY A 280 -8.55 1.66 -19.17
N ALA A 281 -8.55 2.16 -20.42
CA ALA A 281 -9.28 3.36 -20.80
C ALA A 281 -10.79 3.08 -21.02
N LYS A 282 -11.64 3.64 -20.17
CA LYS A 282 -13.08 3.35 -20.11
C LYS A 282 -13.93 4.48 -20.68
N SER A 283 -15.10 4.16 -21.25
CA SER A 283 -16.02 5.18 -21.75
C SER A 283 -16.62 5.99 -20.61
N ASP A 284 -17.01 7.23 -20.90
CA ASP A 284 -17.66 8.09 -19.90
C ASP A 284 -18.97 7.45 -19.40
N THR A 285 -19.71 6.76 -20.27
CA THR A 285 -20.92 6.00 -19.91
C THR A 285 -20.63 4.85 -18.96
N TRP A 286 -19.55 4.08 -19.19
CA TRP A 286 -19.18 2.98 -18.29
C TRP A 286 -18.78 3.51 -16.91
N LEU A 287 -17.99 4.57 -16.88
CA LEU A 287 -17.53 5.17 -15.64
C LEU A 287 -18.68 5.80 -14.86
N ALA A 288 -19.62 6.50 -15.52
CA ALA A 288 -20.81 7.04 -14.87
C ALA A 288 -21.61 5.97 -14.10
N ALA A 289 -21.59 4.71 -14.54
CA ALA A 289 -22.27 3.60 -13.89
C ALA A 289 -21.37 2.82 -12.89
N ASN A 290 -20.06 2.71 -13.15
CA ASN A 290 -19.21 1.72 -12.48
C ASN A 290 -17.91 2.29 -11.88
N VAL A 291 -17.72 3.61 -11.83
CA VAL A 291 -16.44 4.19 -11.36
C VAL A 291 -16.08 3.75 -9.94
N SER A 292 -17.06 3.60 -9.05
CA SER A 292 -16.87 3.14 -7.67
C SER A 292 -16.98 1.62 -7.51
N ASN A 293 -17.15 0.87 -8.60
CA ASN A 293 -17.26 -0.58 -8.54
C ASN A 293 -15.84 -1.18 -8.47
N PRO A 294 -15.53 -2.02 -7.46
CA PRO A 294 -14.20 -2.63 -7.34
C PRO A 294 -13.90 -3.62 -8.47
N LEU A 295 -14.93 -4.18 -9.12
CA LEU A 295 -14.79 -5.15 -10.21
C LEU A 295 -14.81 -4.49 -11.61
N ARG A 296 -14.81 -3.16 -11.68
CA ARG A 296 -14.97 -2.40 -12.95
C ARG A 296 -13.91 -2.69 -14.00
N ASP A 297 -12.74 -3.16 -13.59
CA ASP A 297 -11.60 -3.38 -14.48
C ASP A 297 -11.66 -4.74 -15.17
N TRP A 298 -12.51 -5.66 -14.72
CA TRP A 298 -12.70 -6.97 -15.37
C TRP A 298 -13.22 -6.85 -16.81
N VAL A 299 -13.89 -5.74 -17.12
CA VAL A 299 -14.37 -5.41 -18.47
C VAL A 299 -13.23 -5.22 -19.48
N ASP A 300 -12.01 -4.95 -19.00
CA ASP A 300 -10.85 -4.75 -19.87
C ASP A 300 -10.37 -6.08 -20.48
N ASP A 301 -10.69 -7.21 -19.84
CA ASP A 301 -10.32 -8.56 -20.28
C ASP A 301 -11.50 -9.30 -20.93
N ASP A 302 -12.68 -9.29 -20.30
CA ASP A 302 -13.92 -9.79 -20.87
C ASP A 302 -15.09 -8.84 -20.56
N GLU A 303 -15.63 -8.22 -21.61
CA GLU A 303 -16.69 -7.23 -21.49
C GLU A 303 -17.97 -7.81 -20.89
N GLN A 304 -18.34 -9.05 -21.23
CA GLN A 304 -19.57 -9.67 -20.76
C GLN A 304 -19.45 -10.08 -19.30
N ALA A 305 -18.36 -10.77 -18.95
CA ALA A 305 -18.10 -11.22 -17.59
C ALA A 305 -17.91 -10.02 -16.64
N GLY A 306 -17.12 -9.02 -17.03
CA GLY A 306 -16.92 -7.82 -16.24
C GLY A 306 -18.20 -7.02 -16.03
N THR A 307 -19.05 -6.90 -17.06
CA THR A 307 -20.39 -6.29 -16.93
C THR A 307 -21.29 -7.06 -15.98
N ALA A 308 -21.29 -8.39 -16.06
CA ALA A 308 -22.06 -9.25 -15.17
C ALA A 308 -21.59 -9.11 -13.71
N ALA A 309 -20.28 -9.15 -13.46
CA ALA A 309 -19.67 -9.00 -12.15
C ALA A 309 -19.99 -7.62 -11.54
N CYS A 310 -19.88 -6.55 -12.34
CA CYS A 310 -20.26 -5.21 -11.89
C CYS A 310 -21.73 -5.12 -11.50
N LYS A 311 -22.62 -5.74 -12.29
CA LYS A 311 -24.06 -5.77 -12.03
C LYS A 311 -24.39 -6.55 -10.76
N ALA A 312 -23.73 -7.69 -10.54
CA ALA A 312 -23.85 -8.51 -9.34
C ALA A 312 -23.48 -7.70 -8.09
N TYR A 313 -22.28 -7.10 -8.10
CA TYR A 313 -21.82 -6.24 -7.02
C TYR A 313 -22.78 -5.06 -6.76
N ALA A 314 -23.19 -4.33 -7.80
CA ALA A 314 -24.10 -3.19 -7.66
C ALA A 314 -25.50 -3.60 -7.17
N ALA A 315 -25.96 -4.82 -7.42
CA ALA A 315 -27.19 -5.36 -6.87
C ALA A 315 -27.04 -5.69 -5.37
N ALA A 316 -25.93 -6.32 -4.99
CA ALA A 316 -25.61 -6.61 -3.59
C ALA A 316 -25.48 -5.32 -2.77
N LEU A 317 -24.69 -4.35 -3.25
CA LEU A 317 -24.49 -3.03 -2.64
C LEU A 317 -25.82 -2.32 -2.35
N ARG A 318 -26.70 -2.22 -3.37
CA ARG A 318 -28.02 -1.57 -3.22
C ARG A 318 -28.93 -2.28 -2.21
N THR A 319 -28.75 -3.58 -2.03
CA THR A 319 -29.55 -4.37 -1.09
C THR A 319 -29.02 -4.17 0.32
N ILE A 320 -27.69 -4.25 0.52
CA ILE A 320 -27.02 -3.98 1.79
C ILE A 320 -27.36 -2.56 2.30
N ASP A 321 -27.36 -1.56 1.42
CA ASP A 321 -27.65 -0.16 1.78
C ASP A 321 -29.08 0.09 2.27
N ARG A 322 -29.98 -0.84 1.99
CA ARG A 322 -31.39 -0.77 2.39
C ARG A 322 -31.69 -1.66 3.58
N LEU A 323 -30.71 -2.41 4.10
CA LEU A 323 -30.90 -3.21 5.28
C LEU A 323 -31.14 -2.30 6.50
N PRO A 324 -32.07 -2.67 7.38
CA PRO A 324 -32.33 -1.91 8.59
C PRO A 324 -31.10 -1.92 9.49
N SER A 325 -30.81 -0.78 10.14
CA SER A 325 -29.77 -0.70 11.16
C SER A 325 -30.14 -1.62 12.34
N GLY A 326 -29.25 -2.54 12.70
CA GLY A 326 -29.48 -3.53 13.77
C GLY A 326 -29.70 -4.96 13.30
N ASP A 327 -29.17 -5.35 12.14
CA ASP A 327 -29.14 -6.76 11.69
C ASP A 327 -28.21 -7.58 12.60
N ALA A 328 -28.76 -8.12 13.69
CA ALA A 328 -28.02 -8.99 14.59
C ALA A 328 -27.42 -10.17 13.81
N MET A 329 -26.09 -10.29 13.85
CA MET A 329 -25.30 -11.40 13.28
C MET A 329 -25.52 -11.64 11.78
N GLY A 330 -25.82 -10.58 11.00
CA GLY A 330 -25.87 -10.68 9.53
C GLY A 330 -27.01 -11.53 8.96
N THR A 331 -28.11 -11.71 9.70
CA THR A 331 -29.26 -12.53 9.27
C THR A 331 -29.79 -12.11 7.89
N ASN A 332 -29.85 -10.80 7.63
CA ASN A 332 -30.33 -10.26 6.35
C ASN A 332 -29.18 -10.02 5.36
N ALA A 333 -27.96 -9.78 5.83
CA ALA A 333 -26.79 -9.58 4.98
C ALA A 333 -26.26 -10.89 4.35
N ARG A 334 -26.27 -11.99 5.11
CA ARG A 334 -25.70 -13.28 4.69
C ARG A 334 -26.28 -13.78 3.35
N PRO A 335 -27.61 -13.79 3.12
CA PRO A 335 -28.15 -14.20 1.82
C PRO A 335 -27.73 -13.31 0.65
N VAL A 336 -27.53 -12.00 0.89
CA VAL A 336 -27.10 -11.05 -0.14
C VAL A 336 -25.65 -11.31 -0.53
N LEU A 337 -24.78 -11.50 0.47
CA LEU A 337 -23.37 -11.81 0.29
C LEU A 337 -23.17 -13.18 -0.36
N HIS A 338 -23.90 -14.20 0.09
CA HIS A 338 -23.89 -15.53 -0.53
C HIS A 338 -24.34 -15.46 -2.00
N LYS A 339 -25.39 -14.69 -2.29
CA LYS A 339 -25.85 -14.49 -3.67
C LYS A 339 -24.77 -13.85 -4.55
N LEU A 340 -24.02 -12.87 -4.04
CA LEU A 340 -22.91 -12.28 -4.78
C LEU A 340 -21.87 -13.35 -5.15
N ILE A 341 -21.44 -14.17 -4.19
CA ILE A 341 -20.47 -15.24 -4.46
C ILE A 341 -21.01 -16.25 -5.46
N ALA A 342 -22.27 -16.67 -5.33
CA ALA A 342 -22.90 -17.57 -6.30
C ALA A 342 -22.95 -16.97 -7.71
N GLU A 343 -23.21 -15.66 -7.85
CA GLU A 343 -23.17 -14.96 -9.14
C GLU A 343 -21.73 -14.89 -9.70
N LEU A 344 -20.71 -14.72 -8.85
CA LEU A 344 -19.31 -14.74 -9.26
C LEU A 344 -18.85 -16.16 -9.66
N ASN A 345 -19.20 -17.21 -8.91
CA ASN A 345 -18.95 -18.60 -9.28
C ASN A 345 -19.56 -18.92 -10.65
N ALA A 346 -20.81 -18.50 -10.91
CA ALA A 346 -21.48 -18.73 -12.18
C ALA A 346 -20.85 -17.92 -13.35
N ILE A 347 -20.27 -16.75 -13.06
CA ILE A 347 -19.49 -16.00 -14.05
C ILE A 347 -18.21 -16.75 -14.37
N ASP A 348 -17.49 -17.25 -13.37
CA ASP A 348 -16.25 -17.98 -13.60
C ASP A 348 -16.48 -19.31 -14.34
N GLU A 349 -17.48 -20.09 -13.94
CA GLU A 349 -17.85 -21.33 -14.62
C GLU A 349 -18.12 -21.12 -16.12
N ARG A 350 -18.68 -19.95 -16.48
CA ARG A 350 -19.05 -19.63 -17.86
C ARG A 350 -17.91 -19.02 -18.67
N TYR A 351 -17.07 -18.19 -18.05
CA TYR A 351 -16.13 -17.32 -18.74
C TYR A 351 -14.65 -17.60 -18.40
N GLU A 352 -14.37 -18.43 -17.39
CA GLU A 352 -13.02 -18.84 -16.92
C GLU A 352 -12.06 -17.65 -16.73
N ILE A 353 -12.55 -16.60 -16.06
CA ILE A 353 -11.92 -15.28 -15.98
C ILE A 353 -11.24 -15.08 -14.61
N ILE A 354 -11.70 -15.74 -13.56
CA ILE A 354 -11.24 -15.49 -12.19
C ILE A 354 -9.91 -16.22 -11.94
N ASP A 355 -8.84 -15.60 -12.42
CA ASP A 355 -7.46 -15.98 -12.09
C ASP A 355 -7.09 -15.58 -10.65
N THR A 356 -5.86 -15.92 -10.23
CA THR A 356 -5.35 -15.62 -8.88
C THR A 356 -5.53 -14.14 -8.49
N LEU A 357 -5.34 -13.20 -9.40
CA LEU A 357 -5.50 -11.77 -9.10
C LEU A 357 -6.98 -11.41 -8.93
N ARG A 358 -7.86 -11.92 -9.80
CA ARG A 358 -9.29 -11.65 -9.70
C ARG A 358 -9.94 -12.32 -8.50
N ARG A 359 -9.39 -13.44 -7.99
CA ARG A 359 -9.79 -14.03 -6.70
C ARG A 359 -9.61 -13.05 -5.55
N GLU A 360 -8.45 -12.38 -5.49
CA GLU A 360 -8.17 -11.35 -4.48
C GLU A 360 -9.12 -10.16 -4.63
N GLN A 361 -9.35 -9.67 -5.85
CA GLN A 361 -10.28 -8.56 -6.10
C GLN A 361 -11.74 -8.91 -5.74
N ALA A 362 -12.17 -10.13 -6.01
CA ALA A 362 -13.49 -10.63 -5.62
C ALA A 362 -13.61 -10.73 -4.09
N ALA A 363 -12.57 -11.20 -3.41
CA ALA A 363 -12.49 -11.24 -1.95
C ALA A 363 -12.57 -9.84 -1.35
N ASP A 364 -11.78 -8.88 -1.85
CA ASP A 364 -11.78 -7.49 -1.39
C ASP A 364 -13.17 -6.86 -1.55
N ALA A 365 -13.80 -7.05 -2.73
CA ALA A 365 -15.15 -6.57 -3.00
C ALA A 365 -16.18 -7.18 -2.03
N PHE A 366 -16.04 -8.47 -1.71
CA PHE A 366 -16.88 -9.15 -0.74
C PHE A 366 -16.69 -8.59 0.68
N PHE A 367 -15.44 -8.43 1.14
CA PHE A 367 -15.13 -7.89 2.45
C PHE A 367 -15.59 -6.44 2.61
N ASP A 368 -15.49 -5.61 1.57
CA ASP A 368 -16.04 -4.25 1.57
C ASP A 368 -17.56 -4.25 1.85
N LEU A 369 -18.30 -5.15 1.20
CA LEU A 369 -19.75 -5.29 1.41
C LEU A 369 -20.07 -5.86 2.79
N ALA A 370 -19.31 -6.84 3.26
CA ALA A 370 -19.46 -7.44 4.59
C ALA A 370 -19.24 -6.39 5.70
N ARG A 371 -18.16 -5.60 5.62
CA ARG A 371 -17.89 -4.48 6.53
C ARG A 371 -19.00 -3.44 6.49
N ARG A 372 -19.53 -3.13 5.30
CA ARG A 372 -20.67 -2.20 5.15
C ARG A 372 -21.96 -2.71 5.80
N ALA A 373 -22.13 -4.03 5.87
CA ALA A 373 -23.19 -4.69 6.60
C ALA A 373 -22.87 -4.93 8.10
N ASN A 374 -21.74 -4.43 8.60
CA ASN A 374 -21.22 -4.64 9.96
C ASN A 374 -20.96 -6.12 10.31
N ILE A 375 -20.56 -6.93 9.33
CA ILE A 375 -20.10 -8.31 9.55
C ILE A 375 -18.63 -8.29 9.96
N PRO A 376 -18.22 -8.99 11.04
CA PRO A 376 -16.82 -9.14 11.40
C PRO A 376 -16.00 -9.81 10.30
N ASP A 377 -14.79 -9.31 10.05
CA ASP A 377 -13.92 -9.85 8.99
C ASP A 377 -13.63 -11.35 9.15
N SER A 378 -13.53 -11.86 10.39
CA SER A 378 -13.34 -13.30 10.65
C SER A 378 -14.52 -14.14 10.18
N GLU A 379 -15.75 -13.67 10.41
CA GLU A 379 -16.96 -14.38 9.98
C GLU A 379 -17.14 -14.28 8.45
N ALA A 380 -16.86 -13.11 7.88
CA ALA A 380 -16.85 -12.92 6.44
C ALA A 380 -15.81 -13.82 5.75
N ALA A 381 -14.64 -14.03 6.35
CA ALA A 381 -13.61 -14.93 5.83
C ALA A 381 -14.09 -16.38 5.80
N ASP A 382 -14.69 -16.87 6.88
CA ASP A 382 -15.27 -18.23 6.95
C ASP A 382 -16.34 -18.44 5.86
N TRP A 383 -17.22 -17.45 5.66
CA TRP A 383 -18.25 -17.48 4.62
C TRP A 383 -17.65 -17.50 3.21
N LEU A 384 -16.67 -16.65 2.94
CA LEU A 384 -16.02 -16.58 1.64
C LEU A 384 -15.31 -17.89 1.30
N ASP A 385 -14.60 -18.48 2.27
CA ASP A 385 -13.92 -19.77 2.13
C ASP A 385 -14.89 -20.93 1.91
N GLU A 386 -16.08 -20.88 2.54
CA GLU A 386 -17.13 -21.89 2.36
C GLU A 386 -17.79 -21.79 0.97
N TRP A 387 -18.04 -20.58 0.45
CA TRP A 387 -18.94 -20.39 -0.70
C TRP A 387 -18.22 -20.22 -2.05
N ARG A 388 -16.94 -19.85 -2.07
CA ARG A 388 -16.23 -19.62 -3.33
C ARG A 388 -15.85 -20.95 -3.99
N ASP A 389 -16.12 -21.05 -5.28
CA ASP A 389 -15.68 -22.19 -6.11
C ASP A 389 -14.59 -21.79 -7.12
N PHE A 390 -14.42 -20.48 -7.33
CA PHE A 390 -13.52 -19.91 -8.32
C PHE A 390 -12.06 -19.88 -7.89
#